data_AF-A0A352CU46-F1
#
_entry.id   AF-A0A352CU46-F1
#
_cell.length_a   1.000
_cell.length_b   1.000
_cell.length_c   1.000
_cell.angle_alpha   90.00
_cell.angle_beta   90.00
_cell.angle_gamma   90.00
#
_symmetry.space_group_name_H-M   'P 1'
#
loop_
_entity.id
_entity.type
_entity.pdbx_description
1 polymer ?
#
loop_
_entity_poly.entity_id
_entity_poly.type
_entity_poly.pdbx_seq_one_letter_code
_entity_poly.pdbx_strand_id
1 'polypeptide(L)'
;MGLFSKLSKKDLHVLNSIESNAHISEGNTLSNQIEIPDWTISVSFGESTSSNFNRALVLAKSAFRYHVQNDDGIILHQAFFTSDPTDFLKYLTLYEIVKGWKTTFVMINGELMDKKIISGINRCYGDKCRFKDSEFCYGASWATANPFGCHRLQVSTTNHCWISYYERVGKRWILNTADLKRRIDSFSNVYRYCPDFNYEKIISALNSLPKVLSNTKYEKLKNDSFPKLY
;
A
#
# COMPACT_ATOMS: atom_id res chain seq x y z
N MET A 1 -5.38 -2.16 -32.54
CA MET A 1 -5.59 -0.71 -32.77
C MET A 1 -6.86 -0.36 -32.01
N GLY A 2 -6.88 0.21 -30.80
CA GLY A 2 -6.12 1.35 -30.29
C GLY A 2 -7.17 2.37 -29.83
N LEU A 3 -7.91 2.07 -28.76
CA LEU A 3 -9.04 2.89 -28.26
C LEU A 3 -8.58 4.11 -27.43
N PHE A 4 -7.35 4.57 -27.65
CA PHE A 4 -6.81 5.79 -27.05
C PHE A 4 -6.26 6.66 -28.17
N SER A 5 -7.15 7.34 -28.88
CA SER A 5 -6.76 8.53 -29.63
C SER A 5 -7.85 9.58 -29.50
N LYS A 6 -7.43 10.77 -29.04
CA LYS A 6 -8.16 12.04 -28.91
C LYS A 6 -8.85 12.29 -27.56
N LEU A 7 -8.04 12.64 -26.55
CA LEU A 7 -8.49 13.62 -25.56
C LEU A 7 -8.47 15.01 -26.22
N SER A 8 -9.61 15.69 -26.17
CA SER A 8 -9.80 17.03 -26.75
C SER A 8 -9.44 18.07 -25.70
N LYS A 9 -8.90 19.23 -26.12
CA LYS A 9 -8.58 20.39 -25.25
C LYS A 9 -9.78 20.92 -24.42
N LYS A 10 -11.00 20.40 -24.62
CA LYS A 10 -12.19 20.71 -23.82
C LYS A 10 -12.23 19.98 -22.47
N ASP A 11 -11.54 18.85 -22.32
CA ASP A 11 -11.58 18.06 -21.07
C ASP A 11 -10.70 18.67 -19.97
N LEU A 12 -9.81 19.61 -20.31
CA LEU A 12 -8.96 20.32 -19.36
C LEU A 12 -9.63 21.54 -18.70
N HIS A 13 -10.82 21.96 -19.17
CA HIS A 13 -11.52 23.13 -18.63
C HIS A 13 -12.49 22.79 -17.48
N VAL A 14 -12.86 21.52 -17.32
CA VAL A 14 -13.78 21.08 -16.26
C VAL A 14 -13.09 21.08 -14.88
N LEU A 15 -11.77 20.94 -14.83
CA LEU A 15 -11.01 20.94 -13.58
C LEU A 15 -10.75 22.35 -13.01
N ASN A 16 -10.83 23.40 -13.82
CA ASN A 16 -10.63 24.79 -13.37
C ASN A 16 -11.93 25.56 -13.08
N SER A 17 -13.09 24.89 -13.15
CA SER A 17 -14.40 25.54 -12.93
C SER A 17 -14.94 25.37 -11.50
N ILE A 18 -14.21 24.65 -10.63
CA ILE A 18 -14.64 24.36 -9.25
C ILE A 18 -14.14 25.43 -8.26
N GLU A 19 -13.18 26.28 -8.64
CA GLU A 19 -12.60 27.28 -7.72
C GLU A 19 -13.26 28.67 -7.72
N SER A 20 -14.37 28.90 -8.43
CA SER A 20 -14.86 30.27 -8.67
C SER A 20 -16.24 30.63 -8.12
N ASN A 21 -16.79 29.90 -7.15
CA ASN A 21 -18.06 30.31 -6.51
C ASN A 21 -18.05 30.09 -5.00
N ALA A 22 -17.20 30.83 -4.30
CA ALA A 22 -17.33 31.07 -2.87
C ALA A 22 -17.98 32.45 -2.64
N HIS A 23 -19.30 32.53 -2.79
CA HIS A 23 -20.07 33.66 -2.26
C HIS A 23 -20.30 33.42 -0.76
N ILE A 24 -19.64 34.24 0.06
CA ILE A 24 -19.74 34.22 1.51
C ILE A 24 -21.06 34.86 1.92
N SER A 25 -21.94 34.08 2.53
CA SER A 25 -22.99 34.59 3.43
C SER A 25 -22.65 34.14 4.84
N GLU A 26 -22.35 35.11 5.71
CA GLU A 26 -22.05 34.89 7.12
C GLU A 26 -23.27 34.28 7.84
N GLY A 27 -23.07 33.11 8.43
CA GLY A 27 -24.14 32.39 9.11
C GLY A 27 -23.67 31.05 9.67
N ASN A 28 -22.89 31.11 10.75
CA ASN A 28 -22.67 30.07 11.77
C ASN A 28 -22.75 28.60 11.27
N THR A 29 -21.64 28.04 10.79
CA THR A 29 -21.56 26.61 10.46
C THR A 29 -20.41 25.99 11.25
N LEU A 30 -20.75 25.09 12.19
CA LEU A 30 -19.78 24.15 12.75
C LEU A 30 -19.06 23.48 11.58
N SER A 31 -17.76 23.76 11.44
CA SER A 31 -16.90 23.03 10.52
C SER A 31 -16.77 21.60 11.03
N ASN A 32 -17.68 20.72 10.63
CA ASN A 32 -17.39 19.29 10.57
C ASN A 32 -16.25 19.14 9.58
N GLN A 33 -15.01 19.16 10.08
CA GLN A 33 -13.84 18.80 9.31
C GLN A 33 -14.03 17.34 8.91
N ILE A 34 -14.41 17.11 7.65
CA ILE A 34 -14.46 15.76 7.08
C ILE A 34 -13.01 15.30 7.01
N GLU A 35 -12.59 14.42 7.92
CA GLU A 35 -11.28 13.77 7.84
C GLU A 35 -11.22 12.97 6.54
N ILE A 36 -10.42 13.44 5.59
CA ILE A 36 -10.14 12.71 4.35
C ILE A 36 -9.06 11.69 4.67
N PRO A 37 -9.31 10.38 4.50
CA PRO A 37 -8.29 9.38 4.79
C PRO A 37 -7.07 9.55 3.89
N ASP A 38 -5.87 9.46 4.49
CA ASP A 38 -4.58 9.55 3.77
C ASP A 38 -4.39 8.42 2.74
N TRP A 39 -5.11 7.31 2.92
CA TRP A 39 -5.07 6.17 2.03
C TRP A 39 -6.46 5.60 1.80
N THR A 40 -6.80 5.34 0.54
CA THR A 40 -8.06 4.73 0.14
C THR A 40 -7.87 3.67 -0.93
N ILE A 41 -8.67 2.62 -0.85
CA ILE A 41 -8.83 1.62 -1.90
C ILE A 41 -10.29 1.57 -2.31
N SER A 42 -10.54 1.49 -3.61
CA SER A 42 -11.89 1.30 -4.13
C SER A 42 -11.97 0.10 -5.05
N VAL A 43 -13.11 -0.58 -5.01
CA VAL A 43 -13.45 -1.63 -5.96
C VAL A 43 -14.71 -1.20 -6.69
N SER A 44 -14.61 -1.23 -8.01
CA SER A 44 -15.72 -0.99 -8.92
C SER A 44 -16.15 -2.30 -9.55
N PHE A 45 -17.46 -2.49 -9.71
CA PHE A 45 -18.03 -3.63 -10.42
C PHE A 45 -19.37 -3.25 -11.04
N GLY A 46 -19.67 -3.81 -12.21
CA GLY A 46 -20.95 -3.62 -12.87
C GLY A 46 -22.02 -4.59 -12.37
N GLU A 47 -23.22 -4.45 -12.90
CA GLU A 47 -24.27 -5.45 -12.73
C GLU A 47 -23.81 -6.85 -13.20
N SER A 48 -24.30 -7.88 -12.52
CA SER A 48 -23.88 -9.26 -12.73
C SER A 48 -25.05 -10.22 -12.53
N THR A 49 -25.14 -11.25 -13.37
CA THR A 49 -26.11 -12.35 -13.22
C THR A 49 -25.71 -13.36 -12.13
N SER A 50 -24.57 -13.16 -11.48
CA SER A 50 -24.11 -13.97 -10.36
C SER A 50 -25.13 -13.97 -9.22
N SER A 51 -25.37 -15.14 -8.62
CA SER A 51 -26.18 -15.26 -7.41
C SER A 51 -25.62 -14.45 -6.23
N ASN A 52 -24.33 -14.11 -6.26
CA ASN A 52 -23.69 -13.28 -5.26
C ASN A 52 -23.85 -11.76 -5.48
N PHE A 53 -24.53 -11.31 -6.55
CA PHE A 53 -24.66 -9.89 -6.87
C PHE A 53 -25.27 -9.08 -5.72
N ASN A 54 -26.43 -9.52 -5.21
CA ASN A 54 -27.10 -8.84 -4.10
C ASN A 54 -26.20 -8.76 -2.84
N ARG A 55 -25.44 -9.81 -2.56
CA ARG A 55 -24.49 -9.83 -1.44
C ARG A 55 -23.36 -8.80 -1.64
N ALA A 56 -22.80 -8.72 -2.84
CA ALA A 56 -21.78 -7.73 -3.18
C ALA A 56 -22.33 -6.30 -3.04
N LEU A 57 -23.55 -6.05 -3.52
CA LEU A 57 -24.19 -4.74 -3.44
C LEU A 57 -24.43 -4.28 -2.00
N VAL A 58 -24.89 -5.18 -1.13
CA VAL A 58 -25.07 -4.89 0.30
C VAL A 58 -23.73 -4.52 0.96
N LEU A 59 -22.68 -5.29 0.69
CA LEU A 59 -21.33 -5.00 1.21
C LEU A 59 -20.80 -3.66 0.70
N ALA A 60 -20.95 -3.39 -0.60
CA ALA A 60 -20.52 -2.15 -1.23
C ALA A 60 -21.20 -0.91 -0.62
N LYS A 61 -22.50 -0.98 -0.37
CA LYS A 61 -23.27 0.12 0.25
C LYS A 61 -22.90 0.38 1.72
N SER A 62 -22.24 -0.58 2.38
CA SER A 62 -21.78 -0.43 3.78
C SER A 62 -20.35 0.09 3.91
N ALA A 63 -19.68 0.36 2.79
CA ALA A 63 -18.31 0.87 2.75
C ALA A 63 -18.23 2.32 3.27
N PHE A 64 -17.02 2.79 3.56
CA PHE A 64 -16.77 4.18 4.00
C PHE A 64 -17.40 5.21 3.06
N ARG A 65 -17.36 4.95 1.76
CA ARG A 65 -18.07 5.73 0.75
C ARG A 65 -18.50 4.83 -0.40
N TYR A 66 -19.63 5.15 -1.01
CA TYR A 66 -20.20 4.38 -2.10
C TYR A 66 -20.78 5.30 -3.18
N HIS A 67 -20.46 5.00 -4.43
CA HIS A 67 -20.91 5.75 -5.61
C HIS A 67 -21.51 4.82 -6.66
N VAL A 68 -22.41 5.37 -7.45
CA VAL A 68 -22.96 4.71 -8.64
C VAL A 68 -22.74 5.64 -9.83
N GLN A 69 -22.21 5.09 -10.90
CA GLN A 69 -21.99 5.81 -12.16
C GLN A 69 -22.64 5.04 -13.30
N ASN A 70 -23.09 5.75 -14.32
CA ASN A 70 -23.56 5.17 -15.57
C ASN A 70 -22.56 5.53 -16.66
N ASP A 71 -21.87 4.53 -17.19
CA ASP A 71 -20.86 4.67 -18.24
C ASP A 71 -21.34 3.90 -19.47
N ASP A 72 -21.76 4.63 -20.52
CA ASP A 72 -22.31 4.08 -21.76
C ASP A 72 -23.44 3.03 -21.57
N GLY A 73 -24.32 3.26 -20.60
CA GLY A 73 -25.44 2.37 -20.28
C GLY A 73 -25.08 1.25 -19.31
N ILE A 74 -23.83 1.17 -18.85
CA ILE A 74 -23.38 0.22 -17.83
C ILE A 74 -23.42 0.91 -16.46
N ILE A 75 -24.22 0.37 -15.56
CA ILE A 75 -24.25 0.80 -14.16
C ILE A 75 -23.03 0.21 -13.44
N LEU A 76 -22.16 1.08 -12.94
CA LEU A 76 -20.98 0.73 -12.15
C LEU A 76 -21.18 1.12 -10.68
N HIS A 77 -21.03 0.15 -9.81
CA HIS A 77 -21.03 0.29 -8.37
C HIS A 77 -19.59 0.44 -7.88
N GLN A 78 -19.27 1.51 -7.18
CA GLN A 78 -17.93 1.75 -6.63
C GLN A 78 -17.99 1.92 -5.11
N ALA A 79 -17.27 1.08 -4.39
CA ALA A 79 -17.15 1.14 -2.94
C ALA A 79 -15.72 1.50 -2.54
N PHE A 80 -15.58 2.43 -1.60
CA PHE A 80 -14.32 2.94 -1.08
C PHE A 80 -14.12 2.49 0.36
N PHE A 81 -12.89 2.09 0.66
CA PHE A 81 -12.45 1.61 1.94
C PHE A 81 -11.12 2.28 2.30
N THR A 82 -10.81 2.28 3.59
CA THR A 82 -9.64 2.93 4.19
C THR A 82 -8.58 1.92 4.59
N SER A 83 -7.47 2.42 5.12
CA SER A 83 -6.44 1.60 5.77
C SER A 83 -6.83 1.13 7.17
N ASP A 84 -8.03 1.42 7.69
CA ASP A 84 -8.45 0.80 8.94
C ASP A 84 -8.52 -0.74 8.78
N PRO A 85 -7.97 -1.54 9.70
CA PRO A 85 -7.97 -3.00 9.57
C PRO A 85 -9.36 -3.62 9.37
N THR A 86 -10.39 -3.08 10.02
CA THR A 86 -11.75 -3.60 9.89
C THR A 86 -12.32 -3.26 8.51
N ASP A 87 -12.10 -2.04 8.05
CA ASP A 87 -12.56 -1.56 6.76
C ASP A 87 -11.84 -2.26 5.60
N PHE A 88 -10.52 -2.46 5.70
CA PHE A 88 -9.76 -3.23 4.71
C PHE A 88 -10.22 -4.68 4.61
N LEU A 89 -10.58 -5.33 5.73
CA LEU A 89 -11.12 -6.70 5.69
C LEU A 89 -12.51 -6.77 5.04
N LYS A 90 -13.35 -5.71 5.16
CA LYS A 90 -14.60 -5.60 4.40
C LYS A 90 -14.33 -5.49 2.90
N TYR A 91 -13.35 -4.66 2.52
CA TYR A 91 -12.87 -4.58 1.13
C TYR A 91 -12.46 -5.96 0.61
N LEU A 92 -11.63 -6.71 1.35
CA LEU A 92 -11.22 -8.05 0.92
C LEU A 92 -12.41 -8.98 0.72
N THR A 93 -13.39 -8.93 1.62
CA THR A 93 -14.61 -9.73 1.51
C THR A 93 -15.38 -9.41 0.24
N LEU A 94 -15.54 -8.13 -0.09
CA LEU A 94 -16.19 -7.70 -1.32
C LEU A 94 -15.36 -8.11 -2.55
N TYR A 95 -14.06 -7.84 -2.54
CA TYR A 95 -13.15 -8.17 -3.63
C TYR A 95 -13.17 -9.66 -3.96
N GLU A 96 -13.18 -10.54 -2.95
CA GLU A 96 -13.23 -11.99 -3.17
C GLU A 96 -14.50 -12.45 -3.91
N ILE A 97 -15.62 -11.75 -3.73
CA ILE A 97 -16.88 -12.01 -4.43
C ILE A 97 -16.80 -11.55 -5.89
N VAL A 98 -16.25 -10.35 -6.12
CA VAL A 98 -16.34 -9.67 -7.42
C VAL A 98 -15.11 -9.83 -8.31
N LYS A 99 -13.97 -10.32 -7.80
CA LYS A 99 -12.68 -10.41 -8.54
C LYS A 99 -12.74 -11.18 -9.87
N GLY A 100 -13.71 -12.08 -10.02
CA GLY A 100 -13.93 -12.87 -11.23
C GLY A 100 -14.86 -12.21 -12.26
N TRP A 101 -15.52 -11.10 -11.93
CA TRP A 101 -16.45 -10.45 -12.84
C TRP A 101 -15.69 -9.61 -13.87
N LYS A 102 -16.26 -9.52 -15.08
CA LYS A 102 -15.62 -8.83 -16.22
C LYS A 102 -15.44 -7.34 -15.99
N THR A 103 -16.37 -6.72 -15.28
CA THR A 103 -16.44 -5.28 -15.01
C THR A 103 -15.75 -4.89 -13.70
N THR A 104 -14.90 -5.75 -13.15
CA THR A 104 -14.21 -5.48 -11.89
C THR A 104 -12.88 -4.81 -12.10
N PHE A 105 -12.69 -3.66 -11.45
CA PHE A 105 -11.40 -2.98 -11.35
C PHE A 105 -11.21 -2.39 -9.95
N VAL A 106 -9.94 -2.20 -9.57
CA VAL A 106 -9.56 -1.70 -8.25
C VAL A 106 -8.68 -0.47 -8.44
N MET A 107 -8.92 0.55 -7.64
CA MET A 107 -8.09 1.75 -7.58
C MET A 107 -7.54 1.95 -6.18
N ILE A 108 -6.31 2.41 -6.06
CA ILE A 108 -5.71 2.87 -4.81
C ILE A 108 -5.37 4.34 -4.97
N ASN A 109 -5.85 5.20 -4.06
CA ASN A 109 -5.65 6.65 -4.10
C ASN A 109 -6.00 7.28 -5.47
N GLY A 110 -7.05 6.77 -6.12
CA GLY A 110 -7.51 7.24 -7.43
C GLY A 110 -6.76 6.66 -8.64
N GLU A 111 -5.68 5.90 -8.44
CA GLU A 111 -4.94 5.25 -9.52
C GLU A 111 -5.45 3.82 -9.78
N LEU A 112 -5.68 3.46 -11.05
CA LEU A 112 -6.08 2.12 -11.47
C LEU A 112 -4.94 1.12 -11.25
N MET A 113 -5.23 0.00 -10.57
CA MET A 113 -4.22 -0.95 -10.14
C MET A 113 -4.22 -2.25 -10.94
N ASP A 114 -3.02 -2.75 -11.23
CA ASP A 114 -2.81 -4.10 -11.77
C ASP A 114 -3.20 -5.18 -10.76
N LYS A 115 -3.79 -6.28 -11.26
CA LYS A 115 -4.19 -7.44 -10.44
C LYS A 115 -3.04 -8.02 -9.61
N LYS A 116 -1.79 -7.95 -10.11
CA LYS A 116 -0.61 -8.45 -9.39
C LYS A 116 -0.28 -7.60 -8.16
N ILE A 117 -0.38 -6.28 -8.27
CA ILE A 117 -0.19 -5.35 -7.15
C ILE A 117 -1.27 -5.59 -6.10
N ILE A 118 -2.54 -5.62 -6.54
CA ILE A 118 -3.68 -5.89 -5.66
C ILE A 118 -3.56 -7.23 -4.95
N SER A 119 -3.22 -8.30 -5.66
CA SER A 119 -3.05 -9.62 -5.04
C SER A 119 -1.94 -9.61 -3.99
N GLY A 120 -0.84 -8.91 -4.24
CA GLY A 120 0.26 -8.75 -3.29
C GLY A 120 -0.18 -8.00 -2.01
N ILE A 121 -0.87 -6.88 -2.17
CA ILE A 121 -1.39 -6.06 -1.06
C ILE A 121 -2.45 -6.84 -0.27
N ASN A 122 -3.43 -7.43 -0.96
CA ASN A 122 -4.52 -8.17 -0.34
C ASN A 122 -4.01 -9.33 0.53
N ARG A 123 -2.95 -10.01 0.08
CA ARG A 123 -2.29 -11.04 0.89
C ARG A 123 -1.56 -10.41 2.06
N CYS A 124 -0.57 -9.55 1.81
CA CYS A 124 0.34 -9.07 2.83
C CYS A 124 -0.35 -8.19 3.89
N TYR A 125 -1.04 -7.13 3.45
CA TYR A 125 -1.71 -6.22 4.35
C TYR A 125 -2.95 -6.85 4.99
N GLY A 126 -3.66 -7.70 4.23
CA GLY A 126 -4.77 -8.48 4.79
C GLY A 126 -4.32 -9.39 5.94
N ASP A 127 -3.19 -10.08 5.79
CA ASP A 127 -2.63 -10.91 6.86
C ASP A 127 -2.26 -10.06 8.08
N LYS A 128 -1.63 -8.90 7.88
CA LYS A 128 -1.39 -7.93 8.96
C LYS A 128 -2.68 -7.57 9.70
N CYS A 129 -3.74 -7.18 8.98
CA CYS A 129 -5.03 -6.81 9.58
C CYS A 129 -5.64 -7.93 10.42
N ARG A 130 -5.41 -9.21 10.05
CA ARG A 130 -5.90 -10.38 10.79
C ARG A 130 -5.05 -10.67 12.03
N PHE A 131 -3.73 -10.60 11.91
CA PHE A 131 -2.82 -10.91 13.02
C PHE A 131 -2.78 -9.80 14.07
N LYS A 132 -3.04 -8.55 13.69
CA LYS A 132 -2.98 -7.36 14.57
C LYS A 132 -1.63 -7.20 15.27
N ASP A 133 -0.56 -7.68 14.65
CA ASP A 133 0.81 -7.57 15.13
C ASP A 133 1.46 -6.30 14.58
N SER A 134 1.91 -5.42 15.48
CA SER A 134 2.62 -4.18 15.12
C SER A 134 3.97 -4.46 14.48
N GLU A 135 4.58 -5.62 14.76
CA GLU A 135 5.89 -6.02 14.25
C GLU A 135 5.80 -6.78 12.91
N PHE A 136 4.59 -7.09 12.42
CA PHE A 136 4.41 -7.88 11.18
C PHE A 136 5.20 -7.31 9.99
N CYS A 137 5.21 -5.98 9.85
CA CYS A 137 5.96 -5.29 8.79
C CYS A 137 7.48 -5.48 8.91
N TYR A 138 8.00 -5.69 10.12
CA TYR A 138 9.41 -6.00 10.38
C TYR A 138 9.73 -7.48 10.19
N GLY A 139 8.72 -8.35 10.12
CA GLY A 139 8.89 -9.76 9.77
C GLY A 139 7.62 -10.55 10.05
N ALA A 140 7.06 -11.18 9.02
CA ALA A 140 5.97 -12.15 9.19
C ALA A 140 6.44 -13.49 9.78
N SER A 141 7.76 -13.70 9.85
CA SER A 141 8.44 -14.85 10.44
C SER A 141 9.91 -14.53 10.68
N TRP A 142 10.62 -15.40 11.39
CA TRP A 142 12.07 -15.30 11.59
C TRP A 142 12.86 -15.20 10.27
N ALA A 143 12.39 -15.85 9.21
CA ALA A 143 13.05 -15.84 7.91
C ALA A 143 12.95 -14.47 7.20
N THR A 144 11.86 -13.75 7.48
CA THR A 144 11.54 -12.46 6.83
C THR A 144 11.85 -11.26 7.73
N ALA A 145 12.40 -11.51 8.92
CA ALA A 145 12.79 -10.47 9.87
C ALA A 145 13.82 -9.50 9.27
N ASN A 146 13.60 -8.21 9.47
CA ASN A 146 14.44 -7.13 8.98
C ASN A 146 14.21 -5.85 9.81
N PRO A 147 15.19 -4.93 9.87
CA PRO A 147 15.07 -3.69 10.65
C PRO A 147 14.37 -2.53 9.91
N PHE A 148 13.97 -2.72 8.64
CA PHE A 148 13.58 -1.60 7.77
C PHE A 148 12.09 -1.25 7.83
N GLY A 149 11.26 -2.11 8.42
CA GLY A 149 9.81 -1.89 8.50
C GLY A 149 9.03 -2.31 7.26
N CYS A 150 9.62 -3.13 6.38
CA CYS A 150 8.88 -3.84 5.34
C CYS A 150 9.57 -5.17 4.97
N HIS A 151 9.00 -6.29 5.42
CA HIS A 151 9.52 -7.64 5.16
C HIS A 151 9.37 -8.11 3.71
N ARG A 152 8.77 -7.27 2.85
CA ARG A 152 8.61 -7.50 1.42
C ARG A 152 9.74 -6.90 0.57
N LEU A 153 10.67 -6.14 1.17
CA LEU A 153 11.85 -5.57 0.51
C LEU A 153 12.89 -6.61 0.04
N GLN A 154 12.71 -7.89 0.39
CA GLN A 154 13.67 -8.97 0.09
C GLN A 154 15.08 -8.71 0.63
N VAL A 155 15.14 -8.07 1.79
CA VAL A 155 16.34 -7.90 2.61
C VAL A 155 15.96 -8.35 4.01
N SER A 156 16.25 -9.61 4.34
CA SER A 156 15.82 -10.26 5.58
C SER A 156 16.84 -11.26 6.08
N THR A 157 16.67 -11.78 7.29
CA THR A 157 17.59 -12.74 7.93
C THR A 157 18.02 -13.89 7.01
N THR A 158 17.11 -14.46 6.21
CA THR A 158 17.42 -15.60 5.32
C THR A 158 17.49 -15.25 3.83
N ASN A 159 17.14 -14.03 3.44
CA ASN A 159 17.13 -13.63 2.03
C ASN A 159 17.83 -12.28 1.87
N HIS A 160 19.04 -12.30 1.31
CA HIS A 160 19.93 -11.13 1.25
C HIS A 160 20.03 -10.42 2.59
N CYS A 161 20.49 -11.16 3.60
CA CYS A 161 20.66 -10.64 4.96
C CYS A 161 21.40 -9.31 4.95
N TRP A 162 20.81 -8.28 5.54
CA TRP A 162 21.39 -6.94 5.56
C TRP A 162 22.80 -6.90 6.20
N ILE A 163 23.10 -7.87 7.09
CA ILE A 163 24.43 -8.03 7.69
C ILE A 163 25.47 -8.47 6.64
N SER A 164 25.06 -9.20 5.59
CA SER A 164 26.00 -9.65 4.55
C SER A 164 26.52 -8.51 3.67
N TYR A 165 26.03 -7.29 3.85
CA TYR A 165 26.53 -6.09 3.16
C TYR A 165 27.70 -5.43 3.91
N TYR A 166 28.15 -5.99 5.03
CA TYR A 166 29.41 -5.57 5.64
C TYR A 166 30.59 -6.31 5.01
N GLU A 167 31.59 -5.57 4.58
CA GLU A 167 32.82 -6.10 4.00
C GLU A 167 33.98 -5.94 4.97
N ARG A 168 34.83 -6.96 5.07
CA ARG A 168 35.98 -6.91 5.97
C ARG A 168 37.12 -6.10 5.34
N VAL A 169 37.49 -5.01 6.00
CA VAL A 169 38.64 -4.16 5.64
C VAL A 169 39.61 -4.13 6.83
N GLY A 170 40.66 -4.94 6.75
CA GLY A 170 41.62 -5.16 7.84
C GLY A 170 40.96 -5.79 9.08
N LYS A 171 40.95 -5.06 10.20
CA LYS A 171 40.33 -5.48 11.48
C LYS A 171 38.89 -4.98 11.68
N ARG A 172 38.34 -4.27 10.70
CA ARG A 172 37.03 -3.63 10.76
C ARG A 172 36.10 -4.21 9.69
N TRP A 173 34.81 -4.16 9.97
CA TRP A 173 33.75 -4.48 9.02
C TRP A 173 33.07 -3.18 8.61
N ILE A 174 32.97 -2.90 7.32
CA ILE A 174 32.46 -1.63 6.79
C ILE A 174 31.19 -1.92 5.99
N LEU A 175 30.10 -1.21 6.29
CA LEU A 175 28.83 -1.38 5.60
C LEU A 175 28.87 -0.77 4.20
N ASN A 176 28.66 -1.61 3.18
CA ASN A 176 28.36 -1.17 1.82
C ASN A 176 26.91 -0.67 1.73
N THR A 177 26.72 0.57 2.20
CA THR A 177 25.39 1.22 2.26
C THR A 177 24.79 1.41 0.87
N ALA A 178 25.63 1.65 -0.14
CA ALA A 178 25.19 1.89 -1.51
C ALA A 178 24.50 0.65 -2.11
N ASP A 179 25.09 -0.53 -1.96
CA ASP A 179 24.50 -1.77 -2.47
C ASP A 179 23.24 -2.18 -1.71
N LEU A 180 23.25 -2.01 -0.39
CA LEU A 180 22.07 -2.27 0.43
C LEU A 180 20.91 -1.33 0.04
N LYS A 181 21.19 -0.04 -0.19
CA LYS A 181 20.19 0.92 -0.68
C LYS A 181 19.65 0.52 -2.04
N ARG A 182 20.54 0.21 -3.00
CA ARG A 182 20.17 -0.22 -4.36
C ARG A 182 19.21 -1.40 -4.33
N ARG A 183 19.45 -2.35 -3.42
CA ARG A 183 18.56 -3.49 -3.20
C ARG A 183 17.19 -3.04 -2.69
N ILE A 184 17.14 -2.24 -1.63
CA ILE A 184 15.88 -1.70 -1.08
C ILE A 184 15.08 -0.98 -2.17
N ASP A 185 15.73 -0.13 -2.96
CA ASP A 185 15.10 0.66 -4.02
C ASP A 185 14.45 -0.26 -5.08
N SER A 186 15.12 -1.35 -5.46
CA SER A 186 14.64 -2.29 -6.48
C SER A 186 13.32 -2.98 -6.15
N PHE A 187 12.96 -3.08 -4.86
CA PHE A 187 11.70 -3.67 -4.40
C PHE A 187 10.69 -2.65 -3.90
N SER A 188 11.11 -1.43 -3.55
CA SER A 188 10.28 -0.41 -2.93
C SER A 188 9.09 0.01 -3.79
N ASN A 189 9.30 0.21 -5.11
CA ASN A 189 8.27 0.74 -6.00
C ASN A 189 7.00 -0.13 -6.06
N VAL A 190 7.14 -1.46 -5.92
CA VAL A 190 6.00 -2.39 -5.97
C VAL A 190 5.09 -2.24 -4.75
N TYR A 191 5.63 -1.81 -3.62
CA TYR A 191 4.93 -1.75 -2.34
C TYR A 191 4.50 -0.33 -1.95
N ARG A 192 4.78 0.68 -2.78
CA ARG A 192 4.40 2.09 -2.55
C ARG A 192 2.89 2.31 -2.33
N TYR A 193 2.07 1.38 -2.83
CA TYR A 193 0.62 1.40 -2.69
C TYR A 193 0.11 0.74 -1.41
N CYS A 194 0.97 0.08 -0.63
CA CYS A 194 0.60 -0.51 0.65
C CYS A 194 0.40 0.62 1.69
N PRO A 195 -0.67 0.56 2.51
CA PRO A 195 -0.95 1.58 3.52
C PRO A 195 0.18 1.84 4.51
N ASP A 196 0.97 0.82 4.86
CA ASP A 196 2.07 0.94 5.83
C ASP A 196 3.43 1.23 5.19
N PHE A 197 3.51 1.27 3.86
CA PHE A 197 4.80 1.42 3.21
C PHE A 197 5.30 2.85 3.37
N ASN A 198 6.40 2.99 4.11
CA ASN A 198 7.02 4.28 4.37
C ASN A 198 8.50 4.26 3.98
N TYR A 199 8.78 4.75 2.77
CA TYR A 199 10.13 4.77 2.22
C TYR A 199 11.09 5.63 3.05
N GLU A 200 10.64 6.77 3.55
CA GLU A 200 11.47 7.65 4.38
C GLU A 200 11.90 6.96 5.68
N LYS A 201 10.99 6.23 6.33
CA LYS A 201 11.30 5.43 7.52
C LYS A 201 12.29 4.30 7.20
N ILE A 202 12.12 3.63 6.05
CA ILE A 202 13.05 2.59 5.57
C ILE A 202 14.46 3.16 5.37
N ILE A 203 14.58 4.32 4.72
CA ILE A 203 15.87 4.98 4.48
C ILE A 203 16.48 5.51 5.78
N SER A 204 15.68 6.02 6.70
CA SER A 204 16.12 6.39 8.04
C SER A 204 16.72 5.18 8.79
N ALA A 205 16.05 4.02 8.74
CA ALA A 205 16.56 2.78 9.33
C ALA A 205 17.85 2.27 8.66
N LEU A 206 17.99 2.42 7.34
CA LEU A 206 19.25 2.13 6.64
C LEU A 206 20.39 3.07 7.10
N ASN A 207 20.07 4.35 7.30
CA ASN A 207 21.04 5.36 7.70
C ASN A 207 21.47 5.22 9.16
N SER A 208 20.61 4.68 10.03
CA SER A 208 20.94 4.40 11.43
C SER A 208 21.83 3.17 11.63
N LEU A 209 22.00 2.32 10.62
CA LEU A 209 22.92 1.18 10.70
C LEU A 209 24.37 1.63 10.96
N PRO A 210 25.10 0.95 11.86
CA PRO A 210 26.51 1.25 12.11
C PRO A 210 27.35 1.16 10.84
N LYS A 211 28.02 2.24 10.43
CA LYS A 211 28.84 2.20 9.20
C LYS A 211 30.11 1.35 9.34
N VAL A 212 30.58 1.19 10.58
CA VAL A 212 31.81 0.46 10.91
C VAL A 212 31.60 -0.37 12.17
N LEU A 213 32.00 -1.63 12.12
CA LEU A 213 31.94 -2.57 13.24
C LEU A 213 33.32 -3.17 13.54
N SER A 214 33.55 -3.51 14.82
CA SER A 214 34.63 -4.42 15.21
C SER A 214 34.22 -5.87 14.91
N ASN A 215 35.20 -6.79 14.86
CA ASN A 215 34.91 -8.21 14.65
C ASN A 215 33.92 -8.77 15.68
N THR A 216 34.10 -8.44 16.97
CA THR A 216 33.21 -8.87 18.05
C THR A 216 31.77 -8.40 17.85
N LYS A 217 31.58 -7.13 17.41
CA LYS A 217 30.23 -6.59 17.16
C LYS A 217 29.58 -7.24 15.94
N TYR A 218 30.35 -7.49 14.88
CA TYR A 218 29.86 -8.16 13.68
C TYR A 218 29.39 -9.60 13.98
N GLU A 219 30.20 -10.39 14.68
CA GLU A 219 29.82 -11.77 15.04
C GLU A 219 28.61 -11.80 15.98
N LYS A 220 28.48 -10.83 16.90
CA LYS A 220 27.28 -10.70 17.73
C LYS A 220 26.03 -10.44 16.88
N LEU A 221 26.08 -9.46 15.98
CA LEU A 221 24.96 -9.12 15.11
C LEU A 221 24.55 -10.29 14.20
N LYS A 222 25.54 -11.01 13.65
CA LYS A 222 25.31 -12.17 12.79
C LYS A 222 24.58 -13.31 13.51
N ASN A 223 24.83 -13.47 14.81
CA ASN A 223 24.23 -14.51 15.65
C ASN A 223 22.91 -14.07 16.30
N ASP A 224 22.60 -12.77 16.32
CA ASP A 224 21.28 -12.28 16.76
C ASP A 224 20.25 -12.58 15.67
N SER A 225 19.36 -13.55 15.95
CA SER A 225 18.28 -13.96 15.05
C SER A 225 17.28 -12.84 14.73
N PHE A 226 17.26 -11.77 15.55
CA PHE A 226 16.37 -10.61 15.42
C PHE A 226 17.03 -9.35 16.00
N PRO A 227 17.90 -8.66 15.26
CA PRO A 227 18.45 -7.39 15.72
C PRO A 227 17.33 -6.35 15.64
N LYS A 228 16.65 -6.14 16.76
CA LYS A 228 15.80 -4.97 16.97
C LYS A 228 16.73 -3.77 17.05
N LEU A 229 16.72 -2.91 16.03
CA LEU A 229 17.43 -1.62 16.06
C LEU A 229 16.60 -0.62 16.88
N TYR A 230 16.37 -0.92 18.16
CA TYR A 230 15.78 0.01 19.11
C TYR A 230 16.69 0.08 20.34
#